data_AF-A0A3P6TAB3-F1
#
_entry.id   AF-A0A3P6TAB3-F1
#
_cell.length_a   1.000
_cell.length_b   1.000
_cell.length_c   1.000
_cell.angle_alpha   90.00
_cell.angle_beta   90.00
_cell.angle_gamma   90.00
#
_symmetry.space_group_name_H-M   'P 1'
#
loop_
_entity.id
_entity.type
_entity.pdbx_description
1 polymer ?
#
loop_
_entity_poly.entity_id
_entity_poly.type
_entity_poly.pdbx_seq_one_letter_code
_entity_poly.pdbx_strand_id
1 'polypeptide(L)'
;MIRDMWEKENQPPISFCSTCLLKRPARSKHCSVCDRCVKRFDHHCPWVLNCIGEKNHLLFVFYLSIVIASLMQFLVATFHYWRDSCGEISRSNITYCNPWVTYVFVIALYHFIWTSAMFVFQIYQILCEMTTNERLNAYRYEHFHSTGDRLTIRSPFSWVV
;
A
#
# COMPACT_ATOMS: atom_id res chain seq x y z
N MET A 1 -23.34 7.59 4.77
CA MET A 1 -24.31 8.43 5.49
C MET A 1 -24.08 8.40 7.01
N ILE A 2 -24.35 7.30 7.73
CA ILE A 2 -24.12 7.23 9.19
C ILE A 2 -22.63 7.35 9.55
N ARG A 3 -21.75 6.71 8.77
CA ARG A 3 -20.29 6.78 8.95
C ARG A 3 -19.71 8.19 8.72
N ASP A 4 -20.24 8.92 7.73
CA ASP A 4 -19.84 10.30 7.44
C ASP A 4 -20.30 11.28 8.54
N MET A 5 -21.40 10.96 9.22
CA MET A 5 -21.89 11.73 10.37
C MET A 5 -21.04 11.49 11.61
N TRP A 6 -20.68 10.23 11.90
CA TRP A 6 -19.76 9.90 13.00
C TRP A 6 -18.35 10.49 12.79
N GLU A 7 -17.83 10.47 11.55
CA GLU A 7 -16.56 11.11 11.19
C GLU A 7 -16.61 12.66 11.28
N LYS A 8 -17.79 13.29 11.30
CA LYS A 8 -17.94 14.73 11.56
C LYS A 8 -18.03 15.06 13.05
N GLU A 9 -18.66 14.19 13.83
CA GLU A 9 -18.95 14.40 15.25
C GLU A 9 -17.73 14.10 16.15
N ASN A 10 -16.88 13.14 15.76
CA ASN A 10 -15.65 12.76 16.47
C ASN A 10 -14.36 13.25 15.79
N GLN A 11 -14.37 14.44 15.17
CA GLN A 11 -13.15 14.96 14.54
C GLN A 11 -12.12 15.36 15.60
N PRO A 12 -10.88 14.83 15.53
CA PRO A 12 -9.77 15.38 16.31
C PRO A 12 -9.57 16.87 15.93
N PRO A 13 -8.99 17.68 16.81
CA PRO A 13 -8.88 19.12 16.63
C PRO A 13 -8.41 19.47 15.21
N ILE A 14 -9.20 20.31 14.53
CA ILE A 14 -9.03 20.69 13.13
C ILE A 14 -7.61 21.26 12.96
N SER A 15 -6.74 20.48 12.33
CA SER A 15 -5.35 20.88 12.14
C SER A 15 -5.27 21.80 10.92
N PHE A 16 -5.00 23.09 11.12
CA PHE A 16 -4.78 24.01 9.99
C PHE A 16 -3.52 23.61 9.23
N CYS A 17 -3.51 23.75 7.90
CA CYS A 17 -2.30 23.62 7.08
C CYS A 17 -1.80 25.02 6.74
N SER A 18 -0.62 25.39 7.25
CA SER A 18 -0.01 26.69 6.97
C SER A 18 0.42 26.85 5.50
N THR A 19 0.86 25.77 4.84
CA THR A 19 1.29 25.82 3.43
C THR A 19 0.12 26.05 2.48
N CYS A 20 -0.97 25.30 2.63
CA CYS A 20 -2.14 25.40 1.75
C CYS A 20 -3.19 26.41 2.24
N LEU A 21 -2.97 27.06 3.39
CA LEU A 21 -3.86 28.02 4.03
C LEU A 21 -5.31 27.54 4.17
N LEU A 22 -5.48 26.25 4.50
CA LEU A 22 -6.80 25.63 4.62
C LEU A 22 -6.94 24.79 5.89
N LYS A 23 -8.18 24.65 6.34
CA LYS A 23 -8.55 23.69 7.40
C LYS A 23 -8.52 22.29 6.82
N ARG A 24 -7.67 21.42 7.38
CA ARG A 24 -7.54 20.03 6.91
C ARG A 24 -8.75 19.21 7.36
N PRO A 25 -9.42 18.49 6.43
CA PRO A 25 -10.38 17.45 6.79
C PRO A 25 -9.73 16.37 7.67
N ALA A 26 -10.55 15.60 8.39
CA ALA A 26 -10.08 14.44 9.15
C ALA A 26 -9.22 13.50 8.28
N ARG A 27 -8.19 12.90 8.89
CA ARG A 27 -7.26 11.95 8.27
C ARG A 27 -6.51 12.49 7.04
N SER A 28 -6.47 13.82 6.84
CA SER A 28 -5.74 14.44 5.73
C SER A 28 -4.35 14.93 6.13
N LYS A 29 -3.43 14.96 5.16
CA LYS A 29 -2.03 15.38 5.35
C LYS A 29 -1.56 16.21 4.17
N HIS A 30 -0.73 17.21 4.45
CA HIS A 30 0.01 17.90 3.41
C HIS A 30 1.22 17.04 3.00
N CYS A 31 1.32 16.70 1.72
CA CYS A 31 2.50 16.06 1.16
C CYS A 31 3.38 17.12 0.53
N SER A 32 4.59 17.33 1.07
CA SER A 32 5.55 18.30 0.53
C SER A 32 6.04 17.94 -0.88
N VAL A 33 6.10 16.65 -1.22
CA VAL A 33 6.51 16.20 -2.55
C VAL A 33 5.48 16.55 -3.62
N CYS A 34 4.19 16.41 -3.29
CA CYS A 34 3.09 16.75 -4.20
C CYS A 34 2.57 18.18 -4.02
N ASP A 35 3.15 18.92 -3.07
CA ASP A 35 2.78 20.26 -2.59
C ASP A 35 1.26 20.50 -2.45
N ARG A 36 0.57 19.54 -1.81
CA ARG A 36 -0.88 19.64 -1.59
C ARG A 36 -1.36 18.82 -0.41
N CYS A 37 -2.49 19.24 0.15
CA CYS A 37 -3.26 18.46 1.11
C CYS A 37 -4.01 17.32 0.41
N VAL A 38 -3.87 16.11 0.94
CA VAL A 38 -4.51 14.90 0.42
C VAL A 38 -5.45 14.36 1.50
N LYS A 39 -6.73 14.19 1.15
CA LYS A 39 -7.76 13.65 2.04
C LYS A 39 -7.62 12.13 2.21
N ARG A 40 -7.84 11.62 3.44
CA ARG A 40 -7.55 10.24 3.87
C ARG A 40 -6.19 9.79 3.33
N PHE A 41 -5.14 10.53 3.69
CA PHE A 41 -3.80 10.30 3.17
C PHE A 41 -3.28 8.94 3.63
N ASP A 42 -2.88 8.10 2.67
CA ASP A 42 -2.26 6.80 2.91
C ASP A 42 -0.73 6.93 2.88
N HIS A 43 -0.18 7.24 1.72
CA HIS A 43 1.25 7.50 1.53
C HIS A 43 1.52 8.27 0.24
N HIS A 44 2.73 8.79 0.09
CA HIS A 44 3.26 9.19 -1.21
C HIS A 44 3.97 8.00 -1.83
N CYS A 45 3.55 7.58 -3.02
CA CYS A 45 4.12 6.43 -3.69
C CYS A 45 5.04 6.89 -4.83
N PRO A 46 6.36 6.66 -4.74
CA PRO A 46 7.30 7.01 -5.81
C PRO A 46 7.01 6.26 -7.12
N TRP A 47 6.46 5.06 -7.04
CA TRP A 47 6.22 4.19 -8.21
C TRP A 47 5.12 4.69 -9.13
N VAL A 48 4.12 5.39 -8.60
CA VAL A 48 3.06 6.05 -9.39
C VAL A 48 3.23 7.56 -9.41
N LEU A 49 4.34 8.07 -8.87
CA LEU A 49 4.68 9.49 -8.76
C LEU A 49 3.52 10.34 -8.21
N ASN A 50 2.78 9.79 -7.25
CA ASN A 50 1.56 10.40 -6.76
C ASN A 50 1.23 9.96 -5.32
N CYS A 51 0.45 10.79 -4.63
CA CYS A 51 -0.13 10.39 -3.34
C CYS A 51 -1.28 9.40 -3.53
N ILE A 52 -1.30 8.40 -2.67
CA ILE A 52 -2.44 7.50 -2.48
C ILE A 52 -3.29 8.04 -1.32
N GLY A 53 -4.59 8.16 -1.57
CA GLY A 53 -5.56 8.60 -0.59
C GLY A 53 -6.98 8.39 -1.08
N GLU A 54 -7.94 9.15 -0.56
CA GLU A 54 -9.38 8.88 -0.75
C GLU A 54 -9.81 8.64 -2.20
N LYS A 55 -9.32 9.47 -3.14
CA LYS A 55 -9.79 9.44 -4.54
C LYS A 55 -9.20 8.33 -5.39
N ASN A 56 -8.12 7.69 -4.96
CA ASN A 56 -7.37 6.73 -5.78
C ASN A 56 -6.92 5.47 -5.04
N HIS A 57 -7.25 5.31 -3.76
CA HIS A 57 -6.84 4.13 -2.99
C HIS A 57 -7.38 2.82 -3.57
N LEU A 58 -8.65 2.79 -3.99
CA LEU A 58 -9.22 1.63 -4.68
C LEU A 58 -8.50 1.31 -6.00
N LEU A 59 -8.20 2.35 -6.79
CA LEU A 59 -7.46 2.22 -8.04
C LEU A 59 -6.04 1.69 -7.79
N PHE A 60 -5.41 2.11 -6.70
CA PHE A 60 -4.09 1.62 -6.30
C PHE A 60 -4.12 0.12 -5.94
N VAL A 61 -5.11 -0.33 -5.17
CA VAL A 61 -5.28 -1.76 -4.84
C VAL A 61 -5.56 -2.59 -6.09
N PHE A 62 -6.40 -2.08 -6.99
CA PHE A 62 -6.66 -2.73 -8.27
C PHE A 62 -5.39 -2.79 -9.14
N TYR A 63 -4.64 -1.70 -9.24
CA TYR A 63 -3.33 -1.67 -9.90
C TYR A 63 -2.38 -2.74 -9.34
N LEU A 64 -2.26 -2.87 -8.01
CA LEU A 64 -1.44 -3.92 -7.40
C LEU A 64 -1.89 -5.33 -7.82
N SER A 65 -3.20 -5.60 -7.86
CA SER A 65 -3.72 -6.90 -8.30
C SER A 65 -3.38 -7.22 -9.76
N ILE A 66 -3.47 -6.24 -10.66
CA ILE A 66 -3.08 -6.41 -12.06
C ILE A 66 -1.58 -6.67 -12.18
N VAL A 67 -0.74 -5.90 -11.48
CA VAL A 67 0.72 -6.09 -11.50
C VAL A 67 1.11 -7.49 -11.01
N ILE A 68 0.47 -7.98 -9.93
CA ILE A 68 0.68 -9.33 -9.42
C ILE A 68 0.29 -10.38 -10.48
N ALA A 69 -0.86 -10.21 -11.13
CA ALA A 69 -1.30 -11.13 -12.18
C ALA A 69 -0.34 -11.14 -13.38
N SER A 70 0.11 -9.96 -13.84
CA SER A 70 1.07 -9.85 -14.93
C SER A 70 2.43 -10.46 -14.58
N LEU A 71 2.93 -10.25 -13.36
CA LEU A 71 4.17 -10.89 -12.88
C LEU A 71 4.02 -12.41 -12.80
N MET A 72 2.89 -12.91 -12.31
CA MET A 72 2.61 -14.35 -12.29
C MET A 72 2.60 -14.94 -13.70
N GLN A 73 1.93 -14.29 -14.65
CA GLN A 73 1.93 -14.70 -16.05
C GLN A 73 3.35 -14.73 -16.64
N PHE A 74 4.16 -13.71 -16.35
CA PHE A 74 5.55 -13.66 -16.81
C PHE A 74 6.41 -14.81 -16.24
N LEU A 75 6.27 -15.10 -14.93
CA LEU A 75 6.97 -16.21 -14.29
C LEU A 75 6.59 -17.54 -14.93
N VAL A 76 5.29 -17.80 -15.12
CA VAL A 76 4.78 -19.02 -15.79
C VAL A 76 5.28 -19.12 -17.24
N ALA A 77 5.22 -18.02 -18.00
CA ALA A 77 5.72 -17.99 -19.37
C ALA A 77 7.22 -18.30 -19.44
N THR A 78 8.01 -17.82 -18.48
CA THR A 78 9.45 -18.11 -18.40
C THR A 78 9.71 -19.59 -18.11
N PHE A 79 8.92 -20.22 -17.24
CA PHE A 79 9.01 -21.67 -17.00
C PHE A 79 8.71 -22.48 -18.26
N HIS A 80 7.68 -22.09 -19.02
CA HIS A 80 7.37 -22.72 -20.31
C HIS A 80 8.51 -22.54 -21.32
N TYR A 81 9.06 -21.32 -21.42
CA TYR A 81 10.21 -21.04 -22.28
C TYR A 81 11.41 -21.95 -21.96
N TRP A 82 11.79 -22.09 -20.69
CA TRP A 82 12.91 -22.96 -20.31
C TRP A 82 12.65 -24.43 -20.65
N ARG A 83 11.45 -24.93 -20.38
CA ARG A 83 11.10 -26.32 -20.69
C ARG A 83 11.16 -26.58 -22.20
N ASP A 84 10.59 -25.68 -22.99
CA ASP A 84 10.37 -25.91 -24.42
C ASP A 84 11.61 -25.54 -25.25
N SER A 85 12.43 -24.59 -24.81
CA SER A 85 13.61 -24.08 -25.56
C SER A 85 14.96 -24.51 -24.98
N CYS A 86 15.06 -24.75 -23.66
CA CYS A 86 16.32 -25.07 -22.99
C CYS A 86 16.42 -26.54 -22.54
N GLY A 87 15.35 -27.32 -22.69
CA GLY A 87 15.31 -28.73 -22.33
C GLY A 87 15.22 -28.95 -20.81
N GLU A 88 16.15 -29.70 -20.24
CA GLU A 88 16.13 -30.05 -18.82
C GLU A 88 16.34 -28.81 -17.93
N ILE A 89 15.39 -28.57 -17.01
CA ILE A 89 15.41 -27.45 -16.06
C ILE A 89 16.44 -27.75 -14.96
N SER A 90 17.71 -27.48 -15.27
CA SER A 90 18.82 -27.46 -14.32
C SER A 90 19.37 -26.04 -14.19
N ARG A 91 19.93 -25.71 -13.02
CA ARG A 91 20.46 -24.35 -12.72
C ARG A 91 21.51 -23.93 -13.74
N SER A 92 22.40 -24.84 -14.14
CA SER A 92 23.40 -24.58 -15.17
C SER A 92 22.72 -24.36 -16.52
N ASN A 93 21.82 -25.26 -16.93
CA ASN A 93 21.20 -25.26 -18.25
C ASN A 93 20.39 -23.99 -18.50
N ILE A 94 19.55 -23.55 -17.55
CA ILE A 94 18.73 -22.35 -17.74
C ILE A 94 19.58 -21.07 -17.82
N THR A 95 20.67 -21.01 -17.03
CA THR A 95 21.56 -19.84 -16.98
C THR A 95 22.40 -19.72 -18.25
N TYR A 96 22.92 -20.85 -18.78
CA TYR A 96 23.70 -20.86 -20.01
C TYR A 96 22.84 -20.73 -21.27
N CYS A 97 21.62 -21.28 -21.25
CA CYS A 97 20.69 -21.22 -22.40
C CYS A 97 20.29 -19.77 -22.72
N ASN A 98 19.83 -19.03 -21.70
CA ASN A 98 19.50 -17.61 -21.86
C ASN A 98 19.72 -16.86 -20.53
N PRO A 99 20.91 -16.28 -20.32
CA PRO A 99 21.24 -15.60 -19.07
C PRO A 99 20.38 -14.35 -18.85
N TRP A 100 19.95 -13.68 -19.93
CA TRP A 100 19.08 -12.52 -19.84
C TRP A 100 17.70 -12.88 -19.30
N VAL A 101 17.06 -13.93 -19.84
CA VAL A 101 15.76 -14.42 -19.35
C VAL A 101 15.86 -14.84 -17.88
N THR A 102 16.95 -15.51 -17.51
CA THR A 102 17.20 -15.90 -16.11
C THR A 102 17.35 -14.70 -15.18
N TYR A 103 18.07 -13.66 -15.62
CA TYR A 103 18.20 -12.41 -14.88
C TYR A 103 16.86 -11.72 -14.67
N VAL A 104 16.08 -11.54 -15.75
CA VAL A 104 14.76 -10.90 -15.68
C VAL A 104 13.78 -11.72 -14.82
N PHE A 105 13.85 -13.05 -14.86
CA PHE A 105 13.06 -13.92 -13.99
C PHE A 105 13.33 -13.66 -12.50
N VAL A 106 14.61 -13.56 -12.10
CA VAL A 106 14.97 -13.29 -10.70
C VAL A 106 14.45 -11.92 -10.26
N ILE A 107 14.55 -10.91 -11.14
CA ILE A 107 13.96 -9.58 -10.88
C ILE A 107 12.45 -9.66 -10.74
N ALA A 108 11.76 -10.36 -11.65
CA ALA A 108 10.32 -10.53 -11.62
C ALA A 108 9.86 -11.25 -10.34
N LEU A 109 10.61 -12.24 -9.88
CA LEU A 109 10.34 -12.96 -8.63
C LEU A 109 10.47 -12.02 -7.41
N TYR A 110 11.53 -11.22 -7.35
CA TYR A 110 11.70 -10.22 -6.30
C TYR A 110 10.53 -9.22 -6.26
N HIS A 111 10.14 -8.69 -7.44
CA HIS A 111 9.01 -7.76 -7.54
C HIS A 111 7.67 -8.42 -7.20
N PHE A 112 7.48 -9.70 -7.56
CA PHE A 112 6.27 -10.45 -7.23
C PHE A 112 6.11 -10.61 -5.71
N ILE A 113 7.18 -10.99 -5.01
CA ILE A 113 7.18 -11.15 -3.55
C ILE A 113 6.85 -9.81 -2.87
N TRP A 114 7.58 -8.74 -3.23
CA TRP A 114 7.38 -7.43 -2.61
C TRP A 114 6.00 -6.85 -2.89
N THR A 115 5.52 -6.91 -4.15
CA THR A 115 4.21 -6.37 -4.53
C THR A 115 3.07 -7.16 -3.88
N SER A 116 3.20 -8.48 -3.78
CA SER A 116 2.22 -9.32 -3.07
C SER A 116 2.16 -8.99 -1.58
N ALA A 117 3.30 -8.77 -0.93
CA ALA A 117 3.34 -8.34 0.46
C ALA A 117 2.67 -6.96 0.64
N MET A 118 2.94 -6.00 -0.25
CA MET A 118 2.27 -4.69 -0.24
C MET A 118 0.74 -4.83 -0.42
N PHE A 119 0.29 -5.69 -1.33
CA PHE A 119 -1.14 -5.94 -1.55
C PHE A 119 -1.80 -6.50 -0.29
N VAL A 120 -1.21 -7.53 0.33
CA VAL A 120 -1.72 -8.11 1.60
C VAL A 120 -1.80 -7.05 2.70
N PHE A 121 -0.76 -6.21 2.85
CA PHE A 121 -0.79 -5.13 3.83
C PHE A 121 -1.89 -4.10 3.55
N GLN A 122 -2.15 -3.76 2.29
CA GLN A 122 -3.21 -2.82 1.93
C GLN A 122 -4.59 -3.42 2.21
N ILE A 123 -4.81 -4.70 1.91
CA ILE A 123 -6.06 -5.40 2.26
C ILE A 123 -6.26 -5.44 3.78
N TYR A 124 -5.24 -5.84 4.54
CA TYR A 124 -5.30 -5.84 6.00
C TYR A 124 -5.68 -4.45 6.56
N GLN A 125 -5.06 -3.40 6.04
CA GLN A 125 -5.32 -2.03 6.47
C GLN A 125 -6.73 -1.56 6.12
N ILE A 126 -7.26 -1.94 4.96
CA ILE A 126 -8.66 -1.70 4.58
C ILE A 126 -9.61 -2.40 5.56
N LEU A 127 -9.34 -3.67 5.88
CA LEU A 127 -10.14 -4.45 6.84
C LEU A 127 -10.09 -3.85 8.25
N CYS A 128 -8.97 -3.25 8.65
CA CYS A 128 -8.81 -2.56 9.92
C CYS A 128 -9.20 -1.08 9.87
N GLU A 129 -9.74 -0.59 8.74
CA GLU A 129 -10.11 0.80 8.45
C GLU A 129 -9.02 1.84 8.76
N MET A 130 -7.75 1.47 8.61
CA MET A 130 -6.58 2.27 8.97
C MET A 130 -5.77 2.62 7.72
N THR A 131 -5.22 3.83 7.65
CA THR A 131 -4.26 4.16 6.58
C THR A 131 -2.82 3.81 6.99
N THR A 132 -1.94 3.65 6.01
CA THR A 132 -0.49 3.42 6.20
C THR A 132 0.14 4.54 7.02
N ASN A 133 -0.24 5.79 6.75
CA ASN A 133 0.23 6.92 7.53
C ASN A 133 -0.23 6.84 8.99
N GLU A 134 -1.47 6.43 9.26
CA GLU A 134 -1.97 6.24 10.62
C GLU A 134 -1.23 5.12 11.34
N ARG A 135 -1.07 3.96 10.71
CA ARG A 135 -0.32 2.83 11.28
C ARG A 135 1.11 3.22 11.66
N LEU A 136 1.81 3.89 10.74
CA LEU A 136 3.22 4.28 10.96
C LEU A 136 3.38 5.43 11.95
N ASN A 137 2.36 6.25 12.15
CA ASN A 137 2.37 7.38 13.08
C ASN A 137 1.36 7.20 14.21
N ALA A 138 1.01 5.96 14.57
CA ALA A 138 -0.07 5.66 15.50
C ALA A 138 0.13 6.38 16.85
N TYR A 139 1.38 6.48 17.31
CA TYR A 139 1.74 7.21 18.53
C TYR A 139 1.34 8.70 18.52
N ARG A 140 1.18 9.33 17.36
CA ARG A 140 0.80 10.75 17.22
C ARG A 140 -0.71 11.00 17.28
N TYR A 141 -1.50 9.95 17.14
CA TYR A 141 -2.94 10.07 16.95
C TYR A 141 -3.66 9.61 18.22
N GLU A 142 -4.26 10.54 18.95
CA GLU A 142 -4.90 10.28 20.26
C GLU A 142 -5.97 9.19 20.21
N HIS A 143 -6.69 9.06 19.11
CA HIS A 143 -7.73 8.04 18.93
C HIS A 143 -7.19 6.59 18.78
N PHE A 144 -5.86 6.41 18.70
CA PHE A 144 -5.23 5.09 18.80
C PHE A 144 -4.76 4.75 20.23
N HIS A 145 -4.86 5.70 21.17
CA HIS A 145 -4.50 5.51 22.58
C HIS A 145 -5.75 5.32 23.44
N SER A 146 -5.73 4.34 24.34
CA SER A 146 -6.79 4.19 25.34
C SER A 146 -6.57 5.18 26.49
N THR A 147 -7.64 5.73 27.06
CA THR A 147 -7.57 6.53 28.29
C THR A 147 -6.85 5.74 29.39
N GLY A 148 -5.62 6.17 29.73
CA GLY A 148 -4.81 5.58 30.80
C GLY A 148 -3.62 4.73 30.34
N ASP A 149 -3.50 4.39 29.05
CA ASP A 149 -2.36 3.62 28.54
C ASP A 149 -1.95 4.05 27.12
N ARG A 150 -0.84 4.80 27.04
CA ARG A 150 -0.24 5.26 25.76
C ARG A 150 0.62 4.20 25.07
N LEU A 151 0.81 3.03 25.69
CA LEU A 151 1.66 1.97 25.14
C LEU A 151 0.84 0.96 24.30
N THR A 152 -0.47 0.90 24.50
CA THR A 152 -1.34 -0.02 23.75
C THR A 152 -2.01 0.68 22.57
N ILE A 153 -1.44 0.49 21.37
CA ILE A 153 -2.03 0.94 20.10
C ILE A 153 -3.16 -0.04 19.72
N ARG A 154 -4.41 0.42 19.71
CA ARG A 154 -5.56 -0.35 19.21
C ARG A 154 -6.14 0.29 17.96
N SER A 155 -6.62 -0.52 17.01
CA SER A 155 -7.38 0.03 15.88
C SER A 155 -8.67 0.67 16.44
N PRO A 156 -9.01 1.92 16.05
CA PRO A 156 -10.24 2.59 16.47
C PRO A 156 -11.51 1.89 15.98
N PHE A 157 -11.35 0.97 15.02
CA PHE A 157 -12.42 0.32 14.29
C PHE A 157 -12.46 -1.20 14.53
N SER A 158 -11.76 -1.70 15.54
CA SER A 158 -11.84 -3.11 15.96
C SER A 158 -13.15 -3.44 16.70
N TRP A 159 -14.29 -2.87 16.29
CA TRP A 159 -15.62 -3.23 16.77
C TRP A 159 -16.15 -4.53 16.11
N VAL A 160 -15.25 -5.44 15.77
CA VAL A 160 -15.61 -6.84 15.65
C VAL A 160 -15.54 -7.38 17.07
N VAL A 161 -16.71 -7.44 17.70
CA VAL A 161 -16.98 -8.27 18.88
C VAL A 161 -16.52 -9.70 18.60
#